data_AF-U4U777-F1
#
_entry.id   AF-U4U777-F1
#
_cell.length_a   1.000
_cell.length_b   1.000
_cell.length_c   1.000
_cell.angle_alpha   90.00
_cell.angle_beta   90.00
_cell.angle_gamma   90.00
#
_symmetry.space_group_name_H-M   'P 1'
#
loop_
_entity.id
_entity.type
_entity.pdbx_description
1 polymer ?
#
loop_
_entity_poly.entity_id
_entity_poly.type
_entity_poly.pdbx_seq_one_letter_code
_entity_poly.pdbx_strand_id
1 'polypeptide(L)'
;NPERADAWTGTLDATRPSPRCAQRNYLFFNNPAIEGSEDCLYLNIYVPVMDVLKNRCIQTETVMAGIHWGGFLAGGSDAGYLGPNYFMNRGVILVTFNYRLGIFGRNEFPSMAFVLGFLSTLDNAAPGNFGLKDQVMALKWIKQNIGSYGGNPEKITIFGQSAGAASVHFHLVSKASNGKHFYNYVMQKIVLKTYEGGG
;
A
#
# COMPACT_ATOMS: atom_id res chain seq x y z
N ASN A 1 -5.82 -10.17 -12.45
CA ASN A 1 -5.97 -8.85 -11.79
C ASN A 1 -6.42 -9.08 -10.36
N PRO A 2 -6.30 -8.14 -9.40
CA PRO A 2 -7.00 -8.31 -8.13
C PRO A 2 -8.51 -8.30 -8.36
N GLU A 3 -9.23 -9.05 -7.55
CA GLU A 3 -10.70 -9.12 -7.54
C GLU A 3 -11.21 -8.63 -6.20
N ARG A 4 -12.46 -8.14 -6.19
CA ARG A 4 -13.07 -7.66 -4.94
C ARG A 4 -13.27 -8.86 -4.02
N ALA A 5 -12.91 -8.71 -2.74
CA ALA A 5 -13.19 -9.72 -1.75
C ALA A 5 -14.70 -10.03 -1.67
N ASP A 6 -15.03 -11.29 -1.49
CA ASP A 6 -16.41 -11.73 -1.27
C ASP A 6 -16.97 -11.10 0.00
N ALA A 7 -18.29 -10.87 0.00
CA ALA A 7 -18.98 -10.46 1.21
C ALA A 7 -18.96 -11.59 2.23
N TRP A 8 -18.64 -11.27 3.48
CA TRP A 8 -18.74 -12.21 4.60
C TRP A 8 -19.99 -11.93 5.44
N THR A 9 -20.39 -12.92 6.22
CA THR A 9 -21.45 -12.77 7.23
C THR A 9 -20.82 -12.72 8.62
N GLY A 10 -21.42 -11.96 9.54
CA GLY A 10 -20.88 -11.75 10.89
C GLY A 10 -19.73 -10.74 10.96
N THR A 11 -18.97 -10.79 12.05
CA THR A 11 -17.88 -9.86 12.34
C THR A 11 -16.54 -10.48 12.02
N LEU A 12 -15.76 -9.83 11.15
CA LEU A 12 -14.37 -10.21 10.87
C LEU A 12 -13.48 -9.79 12.04
N ASP A 13 -12.68 -10.71 12.58
CA ASP A 13 -11.66 -10.38 13.57
C ASP A 13 -10.50 -9.62 12.91
N ALA A 14 -10.51 -8.30 13.06
CA ALA A 14 -9.47 -7.39 12.55
C ALA A 14 -8.49 -6.93 13.64
N THR A 15 -8.35 -7.68 14.75
CA THR A 15 -7.43 -7.33 15.86
C THR A 15 -6.00 -7.79 15.64
N ARG A 16 -5.77 -8.66 14.65
CA ARG A 16 -4.45 -9.23 14.36
C ARG A 16 -3.79 -8.52 13.17
N PRO A 17 -2.46 -8.36 13.17
CA PRO A 17 -1.74 -7.87 12.01
C PRO A 17 -1.99 -8.76 10.81
N SER A 18 -2.27 -8.14 9.67
CA SER A 18 -2.39 -8.84 8.40
C SER A 18 -1.04 -9.40 7.96
N PRO A 19 -1.01 -10.60 7.34
CA PRO A 19 0.23 -11.17 6.82
C PRO A 19 0.83 -10.25 5.75
N ARG A 20 2.15 -10.08 5.78
CA ARG A 20 2.87 -9.40 4.69
C ARG A 20 2.74 -10.22 3.40
N CYS A 21 2.87 -9.55 2.26
CA CYS A 21 3.04 -10.27 1.01
C CYS A 21 4.32 -11.08 1.02
N ALA A 22 4.26 -12.27 0.43
CA ALA A 22 5.41 -13.14 0.24
C ALA A 22 6.61 -12.32 -0.28
N GLN A 23 7.76 -12.46 0.35
CA GLN A 23 8.95 -11.70 0.01
C GLN A 23 10.24 -12.30 0.54
N ARG A 24 11.36 -11.84 -0.03
CA ARG A 24 12.71 -12.11 0.49
C ARG A 24 13.41 -10.78 0.68
N ASN A 25 13.53 -10.35 1.93
CA ASN A 25 13.90 -8.97 2.26
C ASN A 25 15.40 -8.69 2.21
N TYR A 26 15.97 -8.69 1.00
CA TYR A 26 17.39 -8.40 0.76
C TYR A 26 17.80 -6.95 1.07
N LEU A 27 16.84 -6.06 1.33
CA LEU A 27 17.14 -4.66 1.68
C LEU A 27 17.76 -4.53 3.06
N PHE A 28 17.46 -5.48 3.96
CA PHE A 28 17.94 -5.47 5.34
C PHE A 28 18.87 -6.64 5.67
N PHE A 29 18.86 -7.71 4.87
CA PHE A 29 19.57 -8.95 5.19
C PHE A 29 20.29 -9.54 3.98
N ASN A 30 21.51 -10.04 4.18
CA ASN A 30 22.33 -10.59 3.09
C ASN A 30 21.91 -12.00 2.62
N ASN A 31 21.05 -12.70 3.36
CA ASN A 31 20.50 -14.00 2.96
C ASN A 31 19.19 -14.30 3.71
N PRO A 32 18.12 -13.53 3.50
CA PRO A 32 16.90 -13.66 4.29
C PRO A 32 16.17 -14.97 3.96
N ALA A 33 15.38 -15.49 4.89
CA ALA A 33 14.39 -16.52 4.57
C ALA A 33 13.23 -15.90 3.76
N ILE A 34 12.43 -16.75 3.11
CA ILE A 34 11.15 -16.31 2.56
C ILE A 34 10.18 -16.08 3.73
N GLU A 35 9.51 -14.94 3.73
CA GLU A 35 8.48 -14.60 4.71
C GLU A 35 7.19 -14.14 4.02
N GLY A 36 6.08 -14.09 4.75
CA GLY A 36 4.80 -13.60 4.25
C GLY A 36 3.91 -14.68 3.63
N SER A 37 2.84 -14.24 2.99
CA SER A 37 1.79 -15.06 2.37
C SER A 37 1.42 -14.51 0.99
N GLU A 38 0.89 -15.35 0.10
CA GLU A 38 0.23 -14.87 -1.13
C GLU A 38 -1.15 -14.26 -0.84
N ASP A 39 -1.84 -14.80 0.17
CA ASP A 39 -3.01 -14.15 0.76
C ASP A 39 -2.54 -13.01 1.67
N CYS A 40 -2.29 -11.85 1.07
CA CYS A 40 -1.73 -10.68 1.75
C CYS A 40 -2.45 -9.37 1.47
N LEU A 41 -3.50 -9.35 0.64
CA LEU A 41 -4.17 -8.13 0.19
C LEU A 41 -5.14 -7.59 1.26
N TYR A 42 -4.55 -7.11 2.35
CA TYR A 42 -5.23 -6.54 3.50
C TYR A 42 -4.80 -5.09 3.72
N LEU A 43 -5.59 -4.39 4.52
CA LEU A 43 -5.32 -3.03 4.96
C LEU A 43 -5.55 -2.90 6.46
N ASN A 44 -4.87 -1.94 7.07
CA ASN A 44 -5.00 -1.58 8.47
C ASN A 44 -5.50 -0.13 8.55
N ILE A 45 -6.45 0.12 9.45
CA ILE A 45 -7.03 1.45 9.68
C ILE A 45 -6.74 1.82 11.13
N TYR A 46 -6.08 2.96 11.32
CA TYR A 46 -5.78 3.52 12.63
C TYR A 46 -6.53 4.82 12.77
N VAL A 47 -7.47 4.84 13.73
CA VAL A 47 -8.28 6.00 14.06
C VAL A 47 -7.78 6.56 15.40
N PRO A 48 -7.44 7.85 15.50
CA PRO A 48 -7.02 8.44 16.76
C PRO A 48 -8.18 8.38 17.76
N VAL A 49 -7.91 7.85 18.96
CA VAL A 49 -8.91 7.76 20.02
C VAL A 49 -9.23 9.17 20.52
N MET A 50 -10.52 9.49 20.59
CA MET A 50 -11.02 10.71 21.21
C MET A 50 -10.54 10.75 22.67
N ASP A 51 -9.69 11.71 23.02
CA ASP A 51 -9.30 11.92 24.42
C ASP A 51 -10.43 12.66 25.13
N VAL A 52 -11.46 11.90 25.51
CA VAL A 52 -12.67 12.36 26.22
C VAL A 52 -12.31 13.09 27.52
N LEU A 53 -11.14 12.78 28.10
CA LEU A 53 -10.65 13.37 29.35
C LEU A 53 -9.97 14.73 29.16
N LYS A 54 -9.49 15.06 27.95
CA LYS A 54 -8.73 16.31 27.69
C LYS A 54 -9.52 17.38 26.94
N ASN A 55 -10.81 17.16 26.67
CA ASN A 55 -11.66 18.10 25.93
C ASN A 55 -11.03 18.58 24.60
N ARG A 56 -10.14 17.77 24.01
CA ARG A 56 -9.51 18.04 22.73
C ARG A 56 -10.11 17.11 21.71
N CYS A 57 -11.14 17.59 21.02
CA CYS A 57 -11.51 17.07 19.72
C CYS A 57 -10.32 17.27 18.79
N ILE A 58 -9.51 16.24 18.58
CA ILE A 58 -8.78 16.14 17.31
C ILE A 58 -9.69 15.39 16.34
N GLN A 59 -10.92 15.90 16.19
CA GLN A 59 -11.85 15.40 15.21
C GLN A 59 -11.33 15.85 13.85
N THR A 60 -10.86 14.89 13.11
CA THR A 60 -10.18 15.10 11.84
C THR A 60 -10.75 14.09 10.87
N GLU A 61 -11.41 14.61 9.86
CA GLU A 61 -11.84 13.77 8.75
C GLU A 61 -10.69 13.53 7.77
N THR A 62 -9.47 13.98 8.09
CA THR A 62 -8.32 13.88 7.20
C THR A 62 -7.80 12.45 7.18
N VAL A 63 -7.72 11.88 5.99
CA VAL A 63 -7.25 10.51 5.78
C VAL A 63 -5.89 10.54 5.10
N MET A 64 -4.93 9.82 5.67
CA MET A 64 -3.63 9.58 5.06
C MET A 64 -3.52 8.11 4.67
N ALA A 65 -3.45 7.84 3.36
CA ALA A 65 -3.28 6.50 2.81
C ALA A 65 -1.82 6.27 2.41
N GLY A 66 -1.14 5.40 3.14
CA GLY A 66 0.29 5.15 3.01
C GLY A 66 0.62 3.96 2.12
N ILE A 67 1.43 4.19 1.08
CA ILE A 67 1.99 3.16 0.23
C ILE A 67 3.41 2.86 0.71
N HIS A 68 3.61 1.64 1.20
CA HIS A 68 4.91 1.25 1.75
C HIS A 68 6.00 1.23 0.67
N TRP A 69 7.22 1.50 1.11
CA TRP A 69 8.43 1.49 0.31
C TRP A 69 8.97 0.06 0.14
N GLY A 70 10.20 -0.07 -0.37
CA GLY A 70 10.92 -1.34 -0.41
C GLY A 70 11.22 -1.84 -1.81
N GLY A 71 11.43 -0.93 -2.76
CA GLY A 71 11.89 -1.27 -4.12
C GLY A 71 10.92 -2.08 -4.96
N PHE A 72 9.64 -2.18 -4.54
CA PHE A 72 8.68 -3.19 -5.04
C PHE A 72 9.08 -4.62 -4.71
N LEU A 73 10.06 -4.79 -3.81
CA LEU A 73 10.75 -6.02 -3.50
C LEU A 73 10.58 -6.49 -2.04
N ALA A 74 10.25 -5.58 -1.14
CA ALA A 74 10.01 -5.91 0.24
C ALA A 74 9.08 -4.86 0.83
N GLY A 75 8.58 -5.12 2.02
CA GLY A 75 7.74 -4.20 2.77
C GLY A 75 6.45 -4.80 3.27
N GLY A 76 5.70 -3.97 3.98
CA GLY A 76 4.42 -4.34 4.51
C GLY A 76 3.66 -3.12 5.03
N SER A 77 2.40 -3.34 5.36
CA SER A 77 1.52 -2.37 5.99
C SER A 77 1.46 -2.51 7.51
N ASP A 78 2.27 -3.40 8.09
CA ASP A 78 2.35 -3.56 9.52
C ASP A 78 3.02 -2.36 10.18
N ALA A 79 2.79 -2.22 11.49
CA ALA A 79 3.27 -1.09 12.26
C ALA A 79 4.81 -0.95 12.30
N GLY A 80 5.56 -2.03 12.01
CA GLY A 80 7.02 -2.00 11.90
C GLY A 80 7.52 -1.26 10.65
N TYR A 81 6.73 -1.23 9.57
CA TYR A 81 7.08 -0.51 8.33
C TYR A 81 6.47 0.88 8.27
N LEU A 82 5.16 0.98 8.55
CA LEU A 82 4.42 2.23 8.51
C LEU A 82 3.40 2.28 9.65
N GLY A 83 3.89 2.52 10.86
CA GLY A 83 3.09 2.48 12.08
C GLY A 83 2.34 3.77 12.42
N PRO A 84 1.32 3.66 13.29
CA PRO A 84 0.45 4.77 13.66
C PRO A 84 1.07 5.75 14.67
N ASN A 85 2.15 5.38 15.35
CA ASN A 85 2.66 6.06 16.56
C ASN A 85 2.84 7.58 16.39
N TYR A 86 3.37 8.02 15.24
CA TYR A 86 3.54 9.45 14.96
C TYR A 86 2.28 10.14 14.45
N PHE A 87 1.37 9.40 13.83
CA PHE A 87 0.16 9.92 13.19
C PHE A 87 -1.01 10.10 14.16
N MET A 88 -1.16 9.21 15.14
CA MET A 88 -2.29 9.26 16.08
C MET A 88 -2.27 10.53 16.95
N ASN A 89 -1.09 11.09 17.21
CA ASN A 89 -0.94 12.36 17.93
C ASN A 89 -1.18 13.61 17.06
N ARG A 90 -1.39 13.43 15.74
CA ARG A 90 -1.54 14.53 14.77
C ARG A 90 -2.97 14.72 14.29
N GLY A 91 -3.90 13.87 14.73
CA GLY A 91 -5.26 13.94 14.25
C GLY A 91 -5.33 13.65 12.77
N VAL A 92 -4.99 12.45 12.37
CA VAL A 92 -5.29 11.93 11.03
C VAL A 92 -5.71 10.48 11.17
N ILE A 93 -6.63 10.04 10.32
CA ILE A 93 -6.89 8.61 10.13
C ILE A 93 -5.79 8.08 9.22
N LEU A 94 -4.99 7.15 9.72
CA LEU A 94 -3.95 6.51 8.93
C LEU A 94 -4.51 5.20 8.36
N VAL A 95 -4.40 5.03 7.05
CA VAL A 95 -4.68 3.76 6.38
C VAL A 95 -3.40 3.27 5.72
N THR A 96 -3.03 2.03 5.98
CA THR A 96 -1.88 1.36 5.37
C THR A 96 -2.34 0.07 4.74
N PHE A 97 -1.77 -0.33 3.61
CA PHE A 97 -2.21 -1.54 2.91
C PHE A 97 -1.07 -2.23 2.19
N ASN A 98 -1.23 -3.53 1.99
CA ASN A 98 -0.30 -4.35 1.24
C ASN A 98 -0.61 -4.30 -0.25
N TYR A 99 0.41 -4.52 -1.07
CA TYR A 99 0.28 -4.78 -2.49
C TYR A 99 1.25 -5.89 -2.88
N ARG A 100 0.93 -6.69 -3.91
CA ARG A 100 1.82 -7.77 -4.35
C ARG A 100 3.17 -7.20 -4.78
N LEU A 101 4.22 -7.87 -4.34
CA LEU A 101 5.61 -7.48 -4.62
C LEU A 101 6.14 -8.21 -5.85
N GLY A 102 7.31 -7.79 -6.32
CA GLY A 102 7.99 -8.32 -7.50
C GLY A 102 8.70 -9.65 -7.23
N ILE A 103 9.37 -10.16 -8.27
CA ILE A 103 10.06 -11.45 -8.21
C ILE A 103 11.39 -11.31 -7.45
N PHE A 104 11.64 -12.21 -6.50
CA PHE A 104 12.92 -12.31 -5.78
C PHE A 104 13.76 -13.48 -6.30
N GLY A 105 14.75 -13.21 -7.16
CA GLY A 105 15.94 -14.07 -7.33
C GLY A 105 17.13 -13.39 -6.64
N ARG A 106 18.16 -14.05 -6.07
CA ARG A 106 18.78 -15.37 -6.30
C ARG A 106 19.67 -15.80 -5.10
N ASN A 107 20.14 -17.05 -5.14
CA ASN A 107 21.56 -17.43 -5.08
C ASN A 107 21.67 -18.76 -5.84
N GLU A 108 21.92 -18.66 -7.15
CA GLU A 108 22.21 -19.69 -8.16
C GLU A 108 21.12 -20.72 -8.51
N PHE A 109 20.47 -21.32 -7.51
CA PHE A 109 19.44 -22.36 -7.55
C PHE A 109 18.76 -22.33 -6.17
N PRO A 110 17.59 -21.71 -6.04
CA PRO A 110 16.49 -22.32 -5.27
C PRO A 110 15.15 -21.89 -5.89
N SER A 111 14.83 -22.55 -7.00
CA SER A 111 13.70 -22.30 -7.87
C SER A 111 12.36 -22.28 -7.14
N MET A 112 11.57 -21.22 -7.39
CA MET A 112 10.16 -21.03 -7.06
C MET A 112 9.84 -20.31 -5.73
N ALA A 113 10.24 -19.05 -5.61
CA ALA A 113 9.47 -18.05 -4.87
C ALA A 113 8.76 -17.14 -5.88
N PHE A 114 7.44 -17.27 -6.04
CA PHE A 114 6.66 -16.41 -6.94
C PHE A 114 5.98 -15.31 -6.15
N VAL A 115 6.25 -14.07 -6.56
CA VAL A 115 5.39 -12.93 -6.24
C VAL A 115 5.27 -12.16 -7.54
N LEU A 116 4.12 -12.32 -8.18
CA LEU A 116 3.87 -11.88 -9.55
C LEU A 116 3.37 -10.43 -9.62
N GLY A 117 3.64 -9.62 -8.59
CA GLY A 117 3.16 -8.24 -8.52
C GLY A 117 3.55 -7.42 -9.76
N PHE A 118 4.68 -7.74 -10.38
CA PHE A 118 5.18 -7.00 -11.54
C PHE A 118 5.61 -7.90 -12.70
N LEU A 119 5.26 -9.19 -12.68
CA LEU A 119 5.52 -10.09 -13.81
C LEU A 119 4.72 -9.64 -15.03
N SER A 120 5.38 -9.52 -16.18
CA SER A 120 4.74 -9.30 -17.47
C SER A 120 5.24 -10.30 -18.50
N THR A 121 4.31 -10.92 -19.22
CA THR A 121 4.57 -11.74 -20.43
C THR A 121 4.41 -10.91 -21.71
N LEU A 122 4.09 -9.62 -21.59
CA LEU A 122 3.82 -8.70 -22.71
C LEU A 122 2.64 -9.14 -23.61
N ASP A 123 1.80 -10.04 -23.11
CA ASP A 123 0.55 -10.46 -23.72
C ASP A 123 -0.61 -10.40 -22.70
N ASN A 124 -1.76 -10.95 -23.07
CA ASN A 124 -2.94 -10.94 -22.22
C ASN A 124 -2.86 -11.94 -21.05
N ALA A 125 -1.92 -12.90 -21.05
CA ALA A 125 -1.81 -13.90 -19.99
C ALA A 125 -1.30 -13.26 -18.68
N ALA A 126 -0.29 -12.39 -18.77
CA ALA A 126 0.19 -11.57 -17.67
C ALA A 126 0.58 -10.17 -18.17
N PRO A 127 -0.35 -9.21 -18.24
CA PRO A 127 -0.07 -7.87 -18.77
C PRO A 127 0.77 -6.97 -17.84
N GLY A 128 1.22 -7.48 -16.69
CA GLY A 128 2.02 -6.72 -15.74
C GLY A 128 1.23 -5.86 -14.74
N ASN A 129 2.01 -5.22 -13.87
CA ASN A 129 1.58 -4.20 -12.91
C ASN A 129 0.46 -4.64 -11.96
N PHE A 130 0.41 -5.92 -11.59
CA PHE A 130 -0.54 -6.45 -10.62
C PHE A 130 -0.46 -5.74 -9.26
N GLY A 131 0.74 -5.43 -8.76
CA GLY A 131 0.94 -4.67 -7.54
C GLY A 131 0.36 -3.25 -7.62
N LEU A 132 0.54 -2.54 -8.74
CA LEU A 132 -0.10 -1.23 -8.93
C LEU A 132 -1.62 -1.35 -9.02
N LYS A 133 -2.14 -2.42 -9.61
CA LYS A 133 -3.58 -2.69 -9.66
C LYS A 133 -4.14 -3.01 -8.28
N ASP A 134 -3.36 -3.68 -7.41
CA ASP A 134 -3.72 -3.90 -6.00
C ASP A 134 -3.83 -2.56 -5.27
N GLN A 135 -2.86 -1.67 -5.49
CA GLN A 135 -2.91 -0.31 -4.92
C GLN A 135 -4.15 0.46 -5.40
N VAL A 136 -4.50 0.39 -6.69
CA VAL A 136 -5.76 0.99 -7.20
C VAL A 136 -6.99 0.43 -6.51
N MET A 137 -7.04 -0.89 -6.28
CA MET A 137 -8.16 -1.52 -5.59
C MET A 137 -8.25 -1.07 -4.13
N ALA A 138 -7.14 -1.07 -3.41
CA ALA A 138 -7.09 -0.59 -2.03
C ALA A 138 -7.54 0.87 -1.92
N LEU A 139 -7.03 1.75 -2.80
CA LEU A 139 -7.40 3.16 -2.85
C LEU A 139 -8.90 3.37 -3.14
N LYS A 140 -9.49 2.58 -4.05
CA LYS A 140 -10.94 2.58 -4.30
C LYS A 140 -11.72 2.12 -3.08
N TRP A 141 -11.26 1.07 -2.40
CA TRP A 141 -11.88 0.59 -1.17
C TRP A 141 -11.86 1.67 -0.09
N ILE A 142 -10.71 2.35 0.10
CA ILE A 142 -10.58 3.45 1.08
C ILE A 142 -11.60 4.55 0.77
N LYS A 143 -11.65 5.02 -0.48
CA LYS A 143 -12.60 6.05 -0.92
C LYS A 143 -14.06 5.65 -0.65
N GLN A 144 -14.41 4.37 -0.79
CA GLN A 144 -15.77 3.88 -0.59
C GLN A 144 -16.15 3.65 0.88
N ASN A 145 -15.19 3.31 1.75
CA ASN A 145 -15.49 2.80 3.10
C ASN A 145 -15.00 3.71 4.23
N ILE A 146 -14.08 4.66 3.98
CA ILE A 146 -13.44 5.42 5.07
C ILE A 146 -14.42 6.32 5.85
N GLY A 147 -15.57 6.66 5.26
CA GLY A 147 -16.67 7.35 5.94
C GLY A 147 -17.16 6.63 7.20
N SER A 148 -17.21 5.30 7.18
CA SER A 148 -17.60 4.49 8.34
C SER A 148 -16.62 4.56 9.50
N TYR A 149 -15.40 5.07 9.27
CA TYR A 149 -14.34 5.24 10.28
C TYR A 149 -14.17 6.71 10.70
N GLY A 150 -15.09 7.60 10.29
CA GLY A 150 -15.02 9.04 10.57
C GLY A 150 -14.11 9.84 9.64
N GLY A 151 -13.61 9.22 8.56
CA GLY A 151 -12.81 9.90 7.55
C GLY A 151 -13.66 10.52 6.46
N ASN A 152 -13.18 11.59 5.85
CA ASN A 152 -13.84 12.23 4.72
C ASN A 152 -13.25 11.66 3.40
N PRO A 153 -14.07 10.99 2.58
CA PRO A 153 -13.60 10.40 1.32
C PRO A 153 -13.07 11.47 0.35
N GLU A 154 -13.48 12.73 0.48
CA GLU A 154 -12.99 13.87 -0.30
C GLU A 154 -11.71 14.51 0.27
N LYS A 155 -11.17 14.00 1.39
CA LYS A 155 -9.94 14.51 2.02
C LYS A 155 -8.92 13.41 2.24
N ILE A 156 -8.70 12.60 1.20
CA ILE A 156 -7.68 11.55 1.21
C ILE A 156 -6.37 12.08 0.60
N THR A 157 -5.30 11.94 1.38
CA THR A 157 -3.92 12.20 0.98
C THR A 157 -3.19 10.88 0.77
N ILE A 158 -2.65 10.62 -0.42
CA ILE A 158 -1.78 9.46 -0.63
C ILE A 158 -0.32 9.84 -0.42
N PHE A 159 0.45 8.99 0.25
CA PHE A 159 1.85 9.27 0.50
C PHE A 159 2.72 8.01 0.45
N GLY A 160 3.99 8.19 0.16
CA GLY A 160 4.95 7.10 0.10
C GLY A 160 6.39 7.55 0.02
N GLN A 161 7.30 6.60 0.24
CA GLN A 161 8.74 6.81 0.19
C GLN A 161 9.37 5.84 -0.83
N SER A 162 10.42 6.25 -1.55
CA SER A 162 11.10 5.39 -2.54
C SER A 162 10.12 4.73 -3.53
N ALA A 163 10.03 3.39 -3.59
CA ALA A 163 9.04 2.68 -4.40
C ALA A 163 7.58 3.08 -4.10
N GLY A 164 7.28 3.44 -2.84
CA GLY A 164 5.99 4.03 -2.46
C GLY A 164 5.81 5.42 -3.04
N ALA A 165 6.86 6.26 -3.10
CA ALA A 165 6.80 7.57 -3.75
C ALA A 165 6.64 7.44 -5.28
N ALA A 166 7.30 6.46 -5.89
CA ALA A 166 7.09 6.11 -7.29
C ALA A 166 5.65 5.62 -7.54
N SER A 167 5.08 4.84 -6.62
CA SER A 167 3.67 4.42 -6.68
C SER A 167 2.71 5.62 -6.62
N VAL A 168 2.95 6.56 -5.69
CA VAL A 168 2.22 7.85 -5.62
C VAL A 168 2.29 8.58 -6.96
N HIS A 169 3.47 8.64 -7.58
CA HIS A 169 3.66 9.23 -8.90
C HIS A 169 2.88 8.47 -10.00
N PHE A 170 2.89 7.14 -10.00
CA PHE A 170 2.11 6.35 -10.95
C PHE A 170 0.60 6.58 -10.80
N HIS A 171 0.11 6.76 -9.57
CA HIS A 171 -1.30 7.08 -9.33
C HIS A 171 -1.69 8.49 -9.81
N LEU A 172 -0.76 9.45 -9.76
CA LEU A 172 -0.97 10.80 -10.30
C LEU A 172 -1.22 10.79 -11.81
N VAL A 173 -0.45 9.98 -12.55
CA VAL A 173 -0.51 9.96 -14.03
C VAL A 173 -1.49 8.92 -14.58
N SER A 174 -1.86 7.90 -13.79
CA SER A 174 -2.70 6.79 -14.25
C SER A 174 -4.18 7.15 -14.27
N LYS A 175 -4.82 6.98 -15.44
CA LYS A 175 -6.29 7.09 -15.60
C LYS A 175 -7.05 6.10 -14.70
N ALA A 176 -6.46 4.94 -14.39
CA ALA A 176 -7.11 3.92 -13.55
C ALA A 176 -7.32 4.36 -12.10
N SER A 177 -6.49 5.29 -11.62
CA SER A 177 -6.59 5.89 -10.30
C SER A 177 -7.43 7.15 -10.30
N ASN A 178 -7.76 7.67 -11.50
CA ASN A 178 -8.42 8.95 -11.76
C ASN A 178 -7.80 10.04 -10.86
N GLY A 179 -6.76 10.73 -11.33
CA GLY A 179 -6.02 11.77 -10.56
C GLY A 179 -6.86 12.92 -9.96
N LYS A 180 -8.19 12.85 -10.05
CA LYS A 180 -9.20 13.71 -9.42
C LYS A 180 -9.78 13.15 -8.10
N HIS A 181 -9.50 11.90 -7.72
CA HIS A 181 -10.10 11.26 -6.53
C HIS A 181 -9.29 11.44 -5.24
N PHE A 182 -8.02 11.80 -5.35
CA PHE A 182 -7.10 12.07 -4.25
C PHE A 182 -6.57 13.50 -4.39
N TYR A 183 -6.61 14.26 -3.30
CA TYR A 183 -6.45 15.71 -3.36
C TYR A 183 -5.05 16.19 -3.00
N ASN A 184 -4.30 15.38 -2.24
CA ASN A 184 -2.93 15.71 -1.83
C ASN A 184 -2.01 14.50 -2.01
N TYR A 185 -0.77 14.77 -2.41
CA TYR A 185 0.24 13.76 -2.71
C TYR A 185 1.54 14.14 -2.02
N VAL A 186 2.12 13.20 -1.26
CA VAL A 186 3.43 13.41 -0.63
C VAL A 186 4.40 12.33 -1.13
N MET A 187 5.45 12.79 -1.81
CA MET A 187 6.50 11.93 -2.36
C MET A 187 7.82 12.20 -1.62
N GLN A 188 8.39 11.18 -1.00
CA GLN A 188 9.69 11.30 -0.32
C GLN A 188 10.76 10.44 -1.01
N LYS A 189 11.80 11.10 -1.52
CA LYS A 189 12.91 10.53 -2.32
C LYS A 189 12.44 9.85 -3.63
N ILE A 190 12.32 10.65 -4.69
CA ILE A 190 12.04 10.19 -6.07
C ILE A 190 13.19 10.59 -7.00
N VAL A 191 13.62 9.69 -7.88
CA VAL A 191 14.47 10.00 -9.06
C VAL A 191 13.89 9.24 -10.23
N LEU A 192 13.17 9.93 -11.11
CA LEU A 192 12.72 9.40 -12.39
C LEU A 192 13.45 10.19 -13.48
N LYS A 193 14.34 9.53 -14.22
CA LYS A 193 14.87 10.07 -15.47
C LYS A 193 14.08 9.46 -16.61
N THR A 194 13.33 10.27 -17.32
CA THR A 194 12.78 9.90 -18.63
C THR A 194 13.92 9.99 -19.64
N TYR A 195 14.28 8.86 -20.25
CA TYR A 195 15.18 8.87 -21.40
C TYR A 195 14.32 9.25 -22.60
N GLU A 196 14.42 10.49 -23.06
CA GLU A 196 13.93 10.85 -24.38
C GLU A 196 14.92 10.25 -25.38
N GLY A 197 14.52 9.15 -26.03
CA GLY A 197 15.27 8.61 -27.15
C GLY A 197 15.30 9.65 -28.25
N GLY A 198 16.48 10.22 -28.51
CA GLY A 198 16.72 11.05 -29.69
C GLY A 198 16.49 10.20 -30.94
N GLY A 199 15.55 10.66 -31.78
CA GLY A 199 15.46 10.26 -33.18
C GLY A 199 16.44 11.02 -34.05
#